data_AF-A0A821L4Z5-F1
#
_entry.id   AF-A0A821L4Z5-F1
#
_cell.length_a   1.000
_cell.length_b   1.000
_cell.length_c   1.000
_cell.angle_alpha   90.00
_cell.angle_beta   90.00
_cell.angle_gamma   90.00
#
_symmetry.space_group_name_H-M   'P 1'
#
loop_
_entity.id
_entity.type
_entity.pdbx_description
1 polymer ?
#
loop_
_entity_poly.entity_id
_entity_poly.type
_entity_poly.pdbx_seq_one_letter_code
_entity_poly.pdbx_strand_id
1 'polypeptide(L)'
;MEKYCLFINLPFILLDFIGKVPYWFLYELLQQIWDILYSDYPRKSWLSALEQSVQEFLQLFQTIFPEQFIPKFHFLLHAARNTSKYGPLKRQMNLRYEAKHHLFKQIANRCNNFINLPCTVSRRVQLRQCYELMDENTFKSYGISGKFRERRTTSGEEIPLFVEIKYIIRIEKEWRFIVHCYDTVTFKENLWCYEIKPSDVNLVLNKNEFLTHKA
;
A
#
# COMPACT_ATOMS: atom_id res chain seq x y z
N MET A 1 5.02 8.45 -6.48
CA MET A 1 5.91 7.32 -6.81
C MET A 1 6.88 7.69 -7.93
N GLU A 2 6.38 8.27 -9.03
CA GLU A 2 7.17 8.67 -10.22
C GLU A 2 8.43 9.49 -9.89
N LYS A 3 8.32 10.53 -9.05
CA LYS A 3 9.48 11.35 -8.65
C LYS A 3 10.56 10.57 -7.89
N TYR A 4 10.17 9.55 -7.12
CA TYR A 4 11.12 8.69 -6.42
C TYR A 4 11.81 7.74 -7.40
N CYS A 5 11.06 7.15 -8.34
CA CYS A 5 11.63 6.33 -9.40
C CYS A 5 12.62 7.14 -10.25
N LEU A 6 12.28 8.39 -10.60
CA LEU A 6 13.21 9.29 -11.28
C LEU A 6 14.44 9.54 -10.42
N PHE A 7 14.27 9.86 -9.13
CA PHE A 7 15.38 10.11 -8.22
C PHE A 7 16.36 8.93 -8.13
N ILE A 8 15.90 7.68 -8.11
CA ILE A 8 16.82 6.52 -8.10
C ILE A 8 17.53 6.34 -9.44
N ASN A 9 16.78 6.50 -10.53
CA ASN A 9 17.28 6.15 -11.87
C ASN A 9 18.04 7.28 -12.56
N LEU A 10 18.02 8.49 -11.99
CA LEU A 10 18.65 9.67 -12.57
C LEU A 10 20.15 9.49 -12.90
N PRO A 11 20.99 8.83 -12.07
CA PRO A 11 22.40 8.64 -12.39
C PRO A 11 22.59 7.77 -13.64
N PHE A 12 21.73 6.76 -13.80
CA PHE A 12 21.77 5.88 -14.98
C PHE A 12 21.30 6.62 -16.23
N ILE A 13 20.29 7.48 -16.11
CA ILE A 13 19.76 8.28 -17.22
C ILE A 13 20.79 9.33 -17.66
N LEU A 14 21.52 9.93 -16.72
CA LEU A 14 22.45 11.03 -16.97
C LEU A 14 23.92 10.61 -16.95
N LEU A 15 24.22 9.32 -17.10
CA LEU A 15 25.57 8.77 -16.93
C LEU A 15 26.64 9.55 -17.73
N ASP A 16 26.34 9.88 -18.99
CA ASP A 16 27.24 10.61 -19.90
C ASP A 16 27.42 12.11 -19.55
N PHE A 17 26.59 12.62 -18.64
CA PHE A 17 26.52 14.03 -18.26
C PHE A 17 26.90 14.28 -16.80
N ILE A 18 27.16 13.25 -15.99
CA ILE A 18 27.51 13.38 -14.56
C ILE A 18 28.64 14.39 -14.35
N GLY A 19 29.72 14.30 -15.14
CA GLY A 19 30.86 15.24 -15.05
C GLY A 19 30.61 16.63 -15.65
N LYS A 20 29.50 16.83 -16.36
CA LYS A 20 29.15 18.10 -17.03
C LYS A 20 28.10 18.90 -16.24
N VAL A 21 27.33 18.24 -15.38
CA VAL A 21 26.27 18.88 -14.59
C VAL A 21 26.90 19.54 -13.35
N PRO A 22 26.71 20.85 -13.15
CA PRO A 22 27.21 21.51 -11.96
C PRO A 22 26.51 20.99 -10.70
N TYR A 23 27.25 20.93 -9.59
CA TYR A 23 26.75 20.56 -8.27
C TYR A 23 26.22 19.11 -8.13
N TRP A 24 26.63 18.20 -9.01
CA TRP A 24 26.23 16.78 -8.94
C TRP A 24 26.55 16.12 -7.59
N PHE A 25 27.64 16.53 -6.92
CA PHE A 25 28.01 16.03 -5.60
C PHE A 25 26.93 16.27 -4.52
N LEU A 26 26.12 17.34 -4.62
CA LEU A 26 24.98 17.54 -3.71
C LEU A 26 23.94 16.44 -3.87
N TYR A 27 23.72 16.04 -5.12
CA TYR A 27 22.80 14.98 -5.45
C TYR A 27 23.33 13.61 -4.99
N GLU A 28 24.64 13.35 -5.12
CA GLU A 28 25.27 12.14 -4.58
C GLU A 28 25.15 12.06 -3.05
N LEU A 29 25.41 13.16 -2.34
CA LEU A 29 25.20 13.23 -0.88
C LEU A 29 23.75 12.96 -0.51
N LEU A 30 22.80 13.53 -1.27
CA LEU A 30 21.38 13.29 -1.05
C LEU A 30 21.00 11.82 -1.28
N GLN A 31 21.61 11.14 -2.27
CA GLN A 31 21.43 9.70 -2.48
C GLN A 31 21.95 8.90 -1.29
N GLN A 32 23.14 9.19 -0.79
CA GLN A 32 23.70 8.48 0.38
C GLN A 32 22.81 8.61 1.62
N ILE A 33 22.29 9.83 1.87
CA ILE A 33 21.31 10.07 2.94
C ILE A 33 20.07 9.19 2.69
N TRP A 34 19.55 9.21 1.46
CA TRP A 34 18.35 8.49 1.10
C TRP A 34 18.48 6.97 1.26
N ASP A 35 19.63 6.39 0.89
CA ASP A 35 19.88 4.96 0.99
C ASP A 35 19.79 4.47 2.45
N ILE A 36 20.28 5.27 3.40
CA ILE A 36 20.16 4.96 4.83
C ILE A 36 18.71 5.10 5.29
N LEU A 37 18.02 6.19 4.91
CA LEU A 37 16.63 6.45 5.33
C LEU A 37 15.62 5.44 4.77
N TYR A 38 15.89 4.95 3.56
CA TYR A 38 15.04 3.99 2.85
C TYR A 38 15.44 2.52 3.09
N SER A 39 16.50 2.28 3.87
CA SER A 39 16.86 0.93 4.30
C SER A 39 15.74 0.28 5.12
N ASP A 40 15.48 -1.01 4.89
CA ASP A 40 14.47 -1.76 5.65
C ASP A 40 14.90 -2.01 7.11
N TYR A 41 16.22 -2.02 7.35
CA TYR A 41 16.86 -2.34 8.64
C TYR A 41 18.12 -1.49 8.86
N PRO A 42 17.98 -0.17 9.10
CA PRO A 42 19.12 0.71 9.33
C PRO A 42 19.80 0.33 10.66
N ARG A 43 21.11 0.08 10.62
CA ARG A 43 21.90 -0.20 11.82
C ARG A 43 22.14 1.09 12.61
N LYS A 44 22.18 0.99 13.94
CA LYS A 44 22.48 2.15 14.81
C LYS A 44 23.84 2.79 14.49
N SER A 45 24.83 1.98 14.08
CA SER A 45 26.15 2.46 13.67
C SER A 45 26.10 3.40 12.46
N TRP A 46 25.11 3.27 11.57
CA TRP A 46 24.96 4.12 10.39
C TRP A 46 24.33 5.48 10.71
N LEU A 47 23.71 5.63 11.89
CA LEU A 47 23.00 6.87 12.24
C LEU A 47 23.98 8.03 12.48
N SER A 48 25.17 7.75 13.01
CA SER A 48 26.22 8.78 13.14
C SER A 48 26.71 9.25 11.77
N ALA A 49 26.88 8.33 10.81
CA ALA A 49 27.23 8.67 9.43
C ALA A 49 26.11 9.48 8.76
N LEU A 50 24.85 9.11 8.99
CA LEU A 50 23.69 9.87 8.50
C LEU A 50 23.65 11.31 9.02
N GLU A 51 23.92 11.52 10.31
CA GLU A 51 23.99 12.88 10.89
C GLU A 51 25.07 13.72 10.22
N GLN A 52 26.26 13.13 10.01
CA GLN A 52 27.37 13.79 9.34
C GLN A 52 27.02 14.13 7.88
N SER A 53 26.51 13.18 7.10
CA SER A 53 26.13 13.40 5.70
C SER A 53 25.03 14.45 5.57
N VAL A 54 24.04 14.46 6.47
CA VAL A 54 22.99 15.50 6.50
C VAL A 54 23.59 16.87 6.78
N GLN A 55 24.49 16.98 7.77
CA GLN A 55 25.13 18.25 8.10
C GLN A 55 25.95 18.77 6.93
N GLU A 56 26.77 17.92 6.31
CA GLU A 56 27.57 18.24 5.14
C GLU A 56 26.69 18.70 3.96
N PHE A 57 25.62 17.96 3.66
CA PHE A 57 24.66 18.33 2.61
C PHE A 57 24.06 19.72 2.86
N LEU A 58 23.60 20.00 4.08
CA LEU A 58 22.97 21.28 4.41
C LEU A 58 23.96 22.46 4.34
N GLN A 59 25.19 22.24 4.80
CA GLN A 59 26.25 23.26 4.73
C GLN A 59 26.59 23.58 3.27
N LEU A 60 26.87 22.56 2.46
CA LEU A 60 27.17 22.74 1.04
C LEU A 60 26.02 23.38 0.28
N PHE A 61 24.79 22.94 0.53
CA PHE A 61 23.60 23.52 -0.09
C PHE A 61 23.48 25.01 0.21
N GLN A 62 23.68 25.41 1.47
CA GLN A 62 23.62 26.82 1.88
C GLN A 62 24.78 27.64 1.31
N THR A 63 25.97 27.06 1.14
CA THR A 63 27.11 27.75 0.51
C THR A 63 26.86 28.01 -0.98
N ILE A 64 26.26 27.06 -1.68
CA ILE A 64 26.03 27.15 -3.14
C ILE A 64 24.78 27.99 -3.45
N PHE A 65 23.74 27.86 -2.63
CA PHE A 65 22.45 28.54 -2.80
C PHE A 65 22.07 29.37 -1.56
N PRO A 66 22.82 30.45 -1.25
CA PRO A 66 22.65 31.20 0.00
C PRO A 66 21.27 31.84 0.16
N GLU A 67 20.61 32.19 -0.95
CA GLU A 67 19.29 32.83 -0.95
C GLU A 67 18.13 31.82 -0.88
N GLN A 68 18.39 30.52 -1.03
CA GLN A 68 17.34 29.50 -1.08
C GLN A 68 17.21 28.78 0.26
N PHE A 69 16.33 29.28 1.12
CA PHE A 69 15.92 28.54 2.31
C PHE A 69 14.78 27.58 1.99
N ILE A 70 15.02 26.27 2.16
CA ILE A 70 13.99 25.24 2.00
C ILE A 70 13.60 24.71 3.39
N PRO A 71 12.43 25.12 3.94
CA PRO A 71 12.01 24.70 5.28
C PRO A 71 11.95 23.18 5.47
N LYS A 72 11.70 22.43 4.39
CA LYS A 72 11.64 20.95 4.44
C LYS A 72 12.98 20.32 4.81
N PHE A 73 14.10 20.97 4.52
CA PHE A 73 15.42 20.45 4.86
C PHE A 73 15.69 20.45 6.36
N HIS A 74 15.01 21.31 7.14
CA HIS A 74 15.09 21.26 8.59
C HIS A 74 14.68 19.89 9.17
N PHE A 75 13.76 19.17 8.52
CA PHE A 75 13.35 17.84 8.97
C PHE A 75 14.45 16.79 8.83
N LEU A 76 15.43 16.98 7.93
CA LEU A 76 16.55 16.05 7.77
C LEU A 76 17.46 16.03 9.00
N LEU A 77 17.60 17.16 9.72
CA LEU A 77 18.38 17.22 10.97
C LEU A 77 17.87 16.23 12.02
N HIS A 78 16.56 15.97 12.03
CA HIS A 78 15.94 15.05 12.98
C HIS A 78 15.86 13.62 12.46
N ALA A 79 16.32 13.34 11.24
CA ALA A 79 16.09 12.05 10.59
C ALA A 79 16.79 10.89 11.31
N ALA A 80 18.03 11.07 11.77
CA ALA A 80 18.76 10.06 12.53
C ALA A 80 18.11 9.79 13.89
N ARG A 81 17.79 10.84 14.64
CA ARG A 81 17.07 10.75 15.92
C ARG A 81 15.72 10.03 15.77
N ASN A 82 14.94 10.39 14.75
CA ASN A 82 13.65 9.78 14.48
C ASN A 82 13.80 8.32 14.08
N THR A 83 14.81 7.99 13.27
CA THR A 83 15.12 6.61 12.88
C THR A 83 15.50 5.75 14.09
N SER A 84 16.27 6.32 15.03
CA SER A 84 16.65 5.64 16.28
C SER A 84 15.44 5.36 17.18
N LYS A 85 14.54 6.33 17.33
CA LYS A 85 13.41 6.27 18.27
C LYS A 85 12.21 5.48 17.73
N TYR A 86 11.90 5.63 16.44
CA TYR A 86 10.68 5.10 15.83
C TYR A 86 10.95 4.00 14.79
N GLY A 87 12.21 3.70 14.50
CA GLY A 87 12.61 2.77 13.45
C GLY A 87 12.68 3.44 12.06
N PRO A 88 12.90 2.64 10.99
CA PRO A 88 13.16 3.16 9.65
C PRO A 88 12.05 4.10 9.15
N LEU A 89 12.44 5.29 8.66
CA LEU A 89 11.51 6.31 8.16
C LEU A 89 10.66 5.82 6.98
N LYS A 90 11.17 4.87 6.18
CA LYS A 90 10.41 4.19 5.11
C LYS A 90 9.03 3.70 5.57
N ARG A 91 8.93 3.20 6.81
CA ARG A 91 7.67 2.67 7.36
C ARG A 91 6.68 3.76 7.74
N GLN A 92 7.14 5.00 7.90
CA GLN A 92 6.35 6.18 8.23
C GLN A 92 5.94 6.99 6.99
N MET A 93 6.40 6.60 5.79
CA MET A 93 6.11 7.33 4.57
C MET A 93 4.65 7.20 4.15
N ASN A 94 4.07 8.32 3.69
CA ASN A 94 2.68 8.37 3.23
C ASN A 94 2.46 7.86 1.80
N LEU A 95 3.51 7.36 1.13
CA LEU A 95 3.44 6.87 -0.25
C LEU A 95 2.39 5.76 -0.43
N ARG A 96 2.25 4.87 0.56
CA ARG A 96 1.27 3.78 0.52
C ARG A 96 -0.16 4.30 0.60
N TYR A 97 -0.40 5.31 1.44
CA TYR A 97 -1.71 5.95 1.56
C TYR A 97 -2.07 6.69 0.28
N GLU A 98 -1.12 7.40 -0.32
CA GLU A 98 -1.33 8.09 -1.60
C GLU A 98 -1.64 7.09 -2.73
N ALA A 99 -0.89 5.98 -2.79
CA ALA A 99 -1.13 4.91 -3.76
C ALA A 99 -2.52 4.27 -3.59
N LYS A 100 -2.95 4.00 -2.34
CA LYS A 100 -4.31 3.50 -2.09
C LYS A 100 -5.36 4.57 -2.44
N HIS A 101 -5.11 5.84 -2.10
CA HIS A 101 -6.01 6.96 -2.42
C HIS A 101 -6.20 7.16 -3.93
N HIS A 102 -5.18 6.88 -4.74
CA HIS A 102 -5.28 6.92 -6.20
C HIS A 102 -6.39 5.99 -6.73
N LEU A 103 -6.54 4.79 -6.17
CA LEU A 103 -7.62 3.87 -6.52
C LEU A 103 -9.00 4.48 -6.20
N PHE A 104 -9.15 5.12 -5.04
CA PHE A 104 -10.40 5.79 -4.67
C PHE A 104 -10.77 6.88 -5.69
N LYS A 105 -9.80 7.70 -6.11
CA LYS A 105 -10.00 8.75 -7.12
C LYS A 105 -10.38 8.19 -8.49
N GLN A 106 -9.74 7.10 -8.92
CA GLN A 106 -10.08 6.45 -10.19
C GLN A 106 -11.53 5.95 -10.19
N ILE A 107 -11.97 5.32 -9.10
CA ILE A 107 -13.35 4.83 -8.98
C ILE A 107 -14.32 6.02 -8.97
N ALA A 108 -14.05 7.06 -8.19
CA ALA A 108 -14.90 8.25 -8.14
C ALA A 108 -15.08 8.88 -9.53
N ASN A 109 -13.99 9.06 -10.28
CA ASN A 109 -14.02 9.63 -11.63
C ASN A 109 -14.74 8.73 -12.65
N ARG A 110 -14.71 7.40 -12.48
CA ARG A 110 -15.39 6.46 -13.39
C ARG A 110 -16.87 6.27 -13.06
N CYS A 111 -17.25 6.38 -11.78
CA CYS A 111 -18.63 6.18 -11.34
C CYS A 111 -19.57 7.28 -11.84
N ASN A 112 -19.08 8.52 -11.97
CA ASN A 112 -19.88 9.72 -12.28
C ASN A 112 -21.16 9.86 -11.41
N ASN A 113 -21.16 9.26 -10.22
CA ASN A 113 -22.25 9.31 -9.25
C ASN A 113 -21.72 9.92 -7.96
N PHE A 114 -22.24 11.09 -7.62
CA PHE A 114 -21.84 11.86 -6.45
C PHE A 114 -22.75 11.64 -5.24
N ILE A 115 -23.86 10.91 -5.40
CA ILE A 115 -24.75 10.56 -4.30
C ILE A 115 -24.06 9.50 -3.45
N ASN A 116 -23.81 9.80 -2.18
CA ASN A 116 -23.12 8.90 -1.24
C ASN A 116 -21.80 8.33 -1.80
N LEU A 117 -20.99 9.19 -2.42
CA LEU A 117 -19.71 8.81 -3.02
C LEU A 117 -18.81 7.98 -2.07
N PRO A 118 -18.67 8.30 -0.76
CA PRO A 118 -17.86 7.48 0.15
C PRO A 118 -18.33 6.03 0.22
N CYS A 119 -19.65 5.78 0.23
CA CYS A 119 -20.23 4.44 0.27
C CYS A 119 -19.97 3.68 -1.03
N THR A 120 -20.16 4.34 -2.18
CA THR A 120 -19.92 3.72 -3.48
C THR A 120 -18.45 3.32 -3.66
N VAL A 121 -17.53 4.22 -3.31
CA VAL A 121 -16.10 3.95 -3.46
C VAL A 121 -15.62 2.93 -2.43
N SER A 122 -16.04 3.02 -1.17
CA SER A 122 -15.66 2.05 -0.14
C SER A 122 -16.10 0.63 -0.51
N ARG A 123 -17.35 0.45 -0.96
CA ARG A 123 -17.88 -0.84 -1.40
C ARG A 123 -17.07 -1.42 -2.56
N ARG A 124 -16.77 -0.63 -3.58
CA ARG A 124 -15.98 -1.10 -4.74
C ARG A 124 -14.54 -1.46 -4.36
N VAL A 125 -13.90 -0.68 -3.50
CA VAL A 125 -12.55 -0.98 -3.00
C VAL A 125 -12.54 -2.25 -2.15
N GLN A 126 -13.55 -2.44 -1.29
CA GLN A 126 -13.69 -3.66 -0.48
C GLN A 126 -13.90 -4.90 -1.33
N LEU A 127 -14.81 -4.84 -2.32
CA LEU A 127 -15.04 -5.96 -3.24
C LEU A 127 -13.79 -6.33 -4.04
N ARG A 128 -13.07 -5.32 -4.55
CA ARG A 128 -11.79 -5.54 -5.24
C ARG A 128 -10.75 -6.16 -4.32
N GLN A 129 -10.66 -5.69 -3.07
CA GLN A 129 -9.75 -6.25 -2.08
C GLN A 129 -10.10 -7.71 -1.77
N CYS A 130 -11.38 -8.05 -1.61
CA CYS A 130 -11.81 -9.44 -1.44
C CYS A 130 -11.36 -10.30 -2.62
N TYR A 131 -11.51 -9.81 -3.86
CA TYR A 131 -11.05 -10.52 -5.05
C TYR A 131 -9.52 -10.71 -5.11
N GLU A 132 -8.74 -9.67 -4.84
CA GLU A 132 -7.27 -9.75 -4.80
C GLU A 132 -6.78 -10.73 -3.70
N LEU A 133 -7.52 -10.83 -2.60
CA LEU A 133 -7.26 -11.81 -1.56
C LEU A 133 -7.70 -13.23 -1.98
N MET A 134 -8.71 -13.40 -2.83
CA MET A 134 -9.15 -14.74 -3.27
C MET A 134 -8.09 -15.52 -4.07
N ASP A 135 -7.07 -14.88 -4.63
CA ASP A 135 -5.99 -15.57 -5.34
C ASP A 135 -5.08 -16.34 -4.36
N GLU A 136 -5.03 -17.67 -4.50
CA GLU A 136 -4.26 -18.57 -3.62
C GLU A 136 -2.75 -18.26 -3.61
N ASN A 137 -2.23 -17.66 -4.67
CA ASN A 137 -0.82 -17.34 -4.78
C ASN A 137 -0.41 -16.15 -3.88
N THR A 138 -1.34 -15.25 -3.59
CA THR A 138 -1.11 -14.04 -2.78
C THR A 138 -0.85 -14.37 -1.32
N PHE A 139 -1.43 -15.48 -0.83
CA PHE A 139 -1.36 -15.86 0.58
C PHE A 139 -0.27 -16.89 0.91
N LYS A 140 0.15 -17.70 -0.07
CA LYS A 140 1.29 -18.64 0.07
C LYS A 140 2.58 -17.93 0.53
N SER A 141 2.83 -16.69 0.11
CA SER A 141 4.03 -15.93 0.50
C SER A 141 4.02 -15.44 1.94
N TYR A 142 2.86 -15.44 2.62
CA TYR A 142 2.70 -14.94 3.99
C TYR A 142 2.35 -16.03 5.01
N GLY A 143 2.38 -17.31 4.62
CA GLY A 143 2.07 -18.44 5.51
C GLY A 143 0.61 -18.51 5.96
N ILE A 144 -0.27 -17.76 5.28
CA ILE A 144 -1.72 -17.83 5.47
C ILE A 144 -2.20 -18.70 4.31
N SER A 145 -2.90 -19.80 4.56
CA SER A 145 -3.62 -20.50 3.48
C SER A 145 -4.98 -20.87 4.01
N GLY A 146 -5.99 -20.05 3.68
CA GLY A 146 -7.38 -20.44 3.81
C GLY A 146 -7.81 -21.05 2.49
N LYS A 147 -8.49 -22.21 2.52
CA LYS A 147 -9.30 -22.62 1.38
C LYS A 147 -10.56 -21.76 1.41
N PHE A 148 -10.79 -21.00 0.35
CA PHE A 148 -11.98 -20.17 0.22
C PHE A 148 -13.18 -21.03 -0.19
N ARG A 149 -14.37 -20.68 0.30
CA ARG A 149 -15.60 -21.43 0.01
C ARG A 149 -16.12 -21.03 -1.36
N GLU A 150 -15.82 -21.84 -2.36
CA GLU A 150 -16.35 -21.72 -3.72
C GLU A 150 -17.79 -22.21 -3.79
N ARG A 151 -18.62 -21.57 -4.62
CA ARG A 151 -19.94 -22.07 -4.95
C ARG A 151 -19.85 -22.80 -6.29
N ARG A 152 -20.13 -24.10 -6.29
CA ARG A 152 -20.30 -24.86 -7.54
C ARG A 152 -21.60 -24.43 -8.20
N THR A 153 -21.51 -23.90 -9.42
CA THR A 153 -22.68 -23.70 -10.27
C THR A 153 -23.23 -25.06 -10.74
N THR A 154 -24.48 -25.09 -11.19
CA THR A 154 -25.10 -26.27 -11.82
C THR A 154 -24.35 -26.74 -13.08
N SER A 155 -23.52 -25.88 -13.67
CA SER A 155 -22.61 -26.16 -14.79
C SER A 155 -21.21 -26.65 -14.38
N GLY A 156 -20.90 -26.72 -13.09
CA GLY A 156 -19.62 -27.24 -12.58
C GLY A 156 -18.46 -26.23 -12.55
N GLU A 157 -18.68 -24.96 -12.89
CA GLU A 157 -17.66 -23.90 -12.78
C GLU A 157 -17.55 -23.41 -11.33
N GLU A 158 -16.32 -23.37 -10.80
CA GLU A 158 -15.98 -22.86 -9.47
C GLU A 158 -15.83 -21.34 -9.53
N ILE A 159 -16.87 -20.61 -9.10
CA ILE A 159 -16.89 -19.15 -9.08
C ILE A 159 -16.75 -18.67 -7.64
N PRO A 160 -15.97 -17.59 -7.36
CA PRO A 160 -15.84 -17.05 -6.02
C PRO A 160 -17.20 -16.62 -5.45
N LEU A 161 -17.42 -16.93 -4.16
CA LEU A 161 -18.58 -16.46 -3.41
C LEU A 161 -18.23 -15.14 -2.69
N PHE A 162 -18.99 -14.09 -2.96
CA PHE A 162 -18.86 -12.82 -2.24
C PHE A 162 -19.94 -12.71 -1.16
N VAL A 163 -19.54 -12.28 0.03
CA VAL A 163 -20.45 -12.10 1.16
C VAL A 163 -20.18 -10.76 1.86
N GLU A 164 -21.23 -10.14 2.38
CA GLU A 164 -21.15 -8.94 3.22
C GLU A 164 -21.56 -9.28 4.64
N ILE A 165 -20.74 -8.92 5.61
CA ILE A 165 -21.06 -9.12 7.02
C ILE A 165 -22.10 -8.08 7.44
N LYS A 166 -23.33 -8.53 7.72
CA LYS A 166 -24.41 -7.68 8.23
C LYS A 166 -24.32 -7.50 9.74
N TYR A 167 -24.07 -8.59 10.46
CA TYR A 167 -23.99 -8.56 11.92
C TYR A 167 -22.85 -9.43 12.43
N ILE A 168 -22.20 -8.94 13.48
CA ILE A 168 -21.22 -9.69 14.26
C ILE A 168 -21.87 -9.92 15.62
N ILE A 169 -22.16 -11.18 15.95
CA ILE A 169 -22.87 -11.55 17.18
C ILE A 169 -21.95 -12.46 17.99
N ARG A 170 -21.95 -12.26 19.31
CA ARG A 170 -21.24 -13.13 20.25
C ARG A 170 -22.25 -13.94 21.05
N ILE A 171 -22.23 -15.26 20.90
CA ILE A 171 -23.09 -16.19 21.64
C ILE A 171 -22.17 -17.17 22.38
N GLU A 172 -22.37 -17.33 23.69
CA GLU A 172 -21.68 -18.34 24.51
C GLU A 172 -20.14 -18.37 24.38
N LYS A 173 -19.53 -17.20 24.17
CA LYS A 173 -18.08 -16.97 23.91
C LYS A 173 -17.60 -17.22 22.48
N GLU A 174 -18.44 -17.64 21.57
CA GLU A 174 -18.11 -17.79 20.14
C GLU A 174 -18.62 -16.61 19.31
N TRP A 175 -17.81 -16.23 18.31
CA TRP A 175 -18.17 -15.19 17.35
C TRP A 175 -18.88 -15.81 16.14
N ARG A 176 -20.09 -15.33 15.87
CA ARG A 176 -20.89 -15.68 14.70
C ARG A 176 -21.07 -14.45 13.81
N PHE A 177 -20.98 -14.66 12.51
CA PHE A 177 -21.11 -13.62 11.51
C PHE A 177 -22.34 -13.91 10.69
N ILE A 178 -23.35 -13.04 10.78
CA ILE A 178 -24.47 -13.10 9.85
C ILE A 178 -24.02 -12.39 8.59
N VAL A 179 -23.91 -13.14 7.51
CA VAL A 179 -23.45 -12.64 6.22
C VAL A 179 -24.57 -12.71 5.20
N HIS A 180 -24.65 -11.70 4.35
CA HIS A 180 -25.51 -11.67 3.19
C HIS A 180 -24.73 -12.07 1.96
N CYS A 181 -25.22 -13.05 1.23
CA CYS A 181 -24.53 -13.57 0.05
C CYS A 181 -24.84 -12.73 -1.18
N TYR A 182 -23.89 -12.73 -2.10
CA TYR A 182 -24.06 -12.19 -3.42
C TYR A 182 -23.93 -13.30 -4.46
N ASP A 183 -24.79 -13.24 -5.47
CA ASP A 183 -24.67 -14.08 -6.65
C ASP A 183 -23.67 -13.45 -7.61
N THR A 184 -22.58 -14.17 -7.90
CA THR A 184 -21.60 -13.80 -8.91
C THR A 184 -22.11 -14.11 -10.29
N VAL A 185 -22.13 -13.10 -11.16
CA VAL A 185 -22.71 -13.20 -12.50
C VAL A 185 -21.62 -13.42 -13.54
N THR A 186 -20.75 -12.43 -13.76
CA THR A 186 -19.71 -12.46 -14.80
C THR A 186 -18.52 -11.61 -14.39
N PHE A 187 -17.32 -12.00 -14.81
CA PHE A 187 -16.13 -11.16 -14.66
C PHE A 187 -16.07 -10.08 -15.74
N LYS A 188 -15.85 -8.82 -15.36
CA LYS A 188 -15.68 -7.69 -16.29
C LYS A 188 -14.20 -7.34 -16.40
N GLU A 189 -13.57 -7.73 -17.52
CA GLU A 189 -12.16 -7.49 -17.80
C GLU A 189 -11.76 -6.01 -17.72
N ASN A 190 -12.57 -5.13 -18.32
CA ASN A 190 -12.33 -3.68 -18.32
C ASN A 190 -12.25 -3.04 -16.92
N LEU A 191 -12.90 -3.67 -15.94
CA LEU A 191 -12.93 -3.21 -14.54
C LEU A 191 -12.10 -4.10 -13.62
N TRP A 192 -11.58 -5.22 -14.15
CA TRP A 192 -10.87 -6.26 -13.43
C TRP A 192 -11.64 -6.72 -12.17
N CYS A 193 -12.96 -6.89 -12.27
CA CYS A 193 -13.80 -7.25 -11.14
C CYS A 193 -15.02 -8.11 -11.55
N TYR A 194 -15.56 -8.87 -10.60
CA TYR A 194 -16.82 -9.60 -10.78
C TYR A 194 -18.02 -8.67 -10.66
N GLU A 195 -18.98 -8.84 -11.56
CA GLU A 195 -20.33 -8.35 -11.39
C GLU A 195 -21.06 -9.25 -10.40
N ILE A 196 -21.59 -8.63 -9.34
CA ILE A 196 -22.32 -9.30 -8.28
C ILE A 196 -23.74 -8.74 -8.19
N LYS A 197 -24.72 -9.62 -7.94
CA LYS A 197 -26.10 -9.27 -7.66
C LYS A 197 -26.46 -9.65 -6.22
N PRO A 198 -27.26 -8.83 -5.51
CA PRO A 198 -27.72 -9.19 -4.18
C PRO A 198 -28.53 -10.48 -4.26
N SER A 199 -28.21 -11.43 -3.38
CA SER A 199 -28.94 -12.70 -3.23
C SER A 199 -29.77 -12.62 -1.95
N ASP A 200 -30.98 -13.18 -1.92
CA ASP A 200 -31.81 -13.20 -0.71
C ASP A 200 -31.31 -14.21 0.36
N VAL A 201 -30.14 -14.80 0.15
CA VAL A 201 -29.55 -15.81 1.02
C VAL A 201 -28.68 -15.14 2.08
N ASN A 202 -29.08 -15.28 3.35
CA ASN A 202 -28.22 -14.99 4.50
C ASN A 202 -27.62 -16.30 5.03
N LEU A 203 -26.33 -16.31 5.32
CA LEU A 203 -25.63 -17.42 5.97
C LEU A 203 -25.15 -16.97 7.35
N VAL A 204 -25.09 -17.91 8.28
CA VAL A 204 -24.41 -17.71 9.56
C VAL A 204 -23.08 -18.43 9.47
N LEU A 205 -21.99 -17.68 9.59
CA LEU A 205 -20.63 -18.20 9.52
C LEU A 205 -19.97 -18.17 10.90
N ASN A 206 -19.26 -19.24 11.24
CA ASN A 206 -18.40 -19.31 12.42
C ASN A 206 -16.97 -18.87 12.08
N LYS A 207 -16.17 -18.45 13.08
CA LYS A 207 -14.76 -18.05 12.89
C LYS A 207 -13.93 -19.09 12.11
N ASN A 208 -14.16 -20.39 12.37
CA ASN A 208 -13.42 -21.48 11.70
C ASN A 208 -13.84 -21.69 10.25
N GLU A 209 -15.00 -21.18 9.83
CA GLU A 209 -15.50 -21.27 8.46
C GLU A 209 -14.99 -20.12 7.57
N PHE A 210 -14.44 -19.05 8.15
CA PHE A 210 -13.76 -17.98 7.41
C PHE A 210 -12.31 -18.33 7.06
N LEU A 211 -11.66 -19.15 7.89
CA LEU A 211 -10.23 -19.44 7.81
C LEU A 211 -10.04 -20.92 8.12
N THR A 212 -10.13 -21.79 7.11
CA THR A 212 -9.61 -23.15 7.27
C THR A 212 -8.08 -23.06 7.30
N HIS A 213 -7.51 -22.82 8.49
CA HIS A 213 -6.10 -23.10 8.72
C HIS A 213 -5.88 -24.59 8.47
N LYS A 214 -5.10 -24.93 7.45
CA LYS A 214 -4.37 -26.20 7.49
C LYS A 214 -3.13 -25.98 8.35
N ALA A 215 -3.02 -26.76 9.41
CA ALA A 215 -1.73 -27.05 10.03
C ALA A 215 -0.85 -27.84 9.05
#